data_AF-A0A4V1UT44-F1
#
_entry.id   AF-A0A4V1UT44-F1
#
_cell.length_a   1.000
_cell.length_b   1.000
_cell.length_c   1.000
_cell.angle_alpha   90.00
_cell.angle_beta   90.00
_cell.angle_gamma   90.00
#
_symmetry.space_group_name_H-M   'P 1'
#
loop_
_entity.id
_entity.type
_entity.pdbx_description
1 polymer ?
#
loop_
_entity_poly.entity_id
_entity_poly.type
_entity_poly.pdbx_seq_one_letter_code
_entity_poly.pdbx_strand_id
1 'polypeptide(L)'
;MIRKLYFFALAVSVCYLMPACNSVYTSKKKGYYHIELPEHEYTTFNRQGFPYTFEYPVYANIIQDSTYFDSTPENDYWVNIDFPQFGAKIFLSYKIVGGKAIYKVKQPDGNYRDSAGINYFDNMVNDAFNLTNKNEV
;
A
#
# COMPACT_ATOMS: atom_id res chain seq x y z
N MET A 1 39.46 60.94 6.59
CA MET A 1 39.01 60.36 5.30
C MET A 1 39.08 58.83 5.30
N ILE A 2 40.20 58.24 5.72
CA ILE A 2 40.46 56.78 5.78
C ILE A 2 39.39 55.97 6.54
N ARG A 3 38.87 56.46 7.68
CA ARG A 3 37.85 55.74 8.47
C ARG A 3 36.52 55.57 7.71
N LYS A 4 36.11 56.54 6.87
CA LYS A 4 34.90 56.44 6.03
C LYS A 4 35.08 55.44 4.89
N LEU A 5 36.31 55.25 4.40
CA LEU A 5 36.65 54.29 3.36
C LEU A 5 36.52 52.84 3.85
N TYR A 6 36.92 52.57 5.10
CA TYR A 6 36.71 51.26 5.74
C TYR A 6 35.23 50.92 5.94
N PHE A 7 34.41 51.88 6.37
CA PHE A 7 32.96 51.66 6.50
C PHE A 7 32.29 51.40 5.14
N PHE A 8 32.74 52.09 4.08
CA PHE A 8 32.24 51.86 2.73
C PHE A 8 32.67 50.49 2.17
N ALA A 9 33.93 50.09 2.38
CA ALA A 9 34.42 48.77 1.99
C ALA A 9 33.70 47.63 2.75
N LEU A 10 33.42 47.81 4.04
CA LEU A 10 32.64 46.86 4.85
C LEU A 10 31.20 46.74 4.31
N ALA A 11 30.54 47.86 4.03
CA ALA A 11 29.19 47.87 3.48
C ALA A 11 29.11 47.18 2.11
N VAL A 12 30.08 47.42 1.22
CA VAL A 12 30.17 46.73 -0.07
C VAL A 12 30.39 45.23 0.11
N SER A 13 31.28 44.83 1.02
CA SER A 13 31.52 43.42 1.33
C SER A 13 30.27 42.71 1.88
N VAL A 14 29.46 43.38 2.69
CA VAL A 14 28.21 42.83 3.23
C VAL A 14 27.15 42.68 2.13
N CYS A 15 27.03 43.65 1.22
CA CYS A 15 26.12 43.55 0.06
C CYS A 15 26.48 42.40 -0.89
N TYR A 16 27.78 42.10 -1.06
CA TYR A 16 28.24 40.97 -1.89
C TYR A 16 27.89 39.58 -1.30
N LEU A 17 27.59 39.48 -0.01
CA LEU A 17 27.23 38.21 0.64
C LEU A 17 25.71 37.91 0.60
N MET A 18 24.87 38.86 0.17
CA MET A 18 23.41 38.69 0.14
C MET A 18 22.83 37.76 -0.96
N PRO A 19 23.46 37.53 -2.14
CA PRO A 19 22.82 36.73 -3.20
C PRO A 19 22.93 35.20 -3.03
N ALA A 20 23.48 34.68 -1.92
CA ALA A 20 23.84 33.26 -1.79
C ALA A 20 22.67 32.26 -1.56
N CYS A 21 21.41 32.70 -1.47
CA CYS A 21 20.31 31.85 -1.01
C CYS A 21 19.10 31.78 -1.96
N ASN A 22 19.34 31.61 -3.27
CA ASN A 22 18.27 31.42 -4.28
C ASN A 22 18.49 30.16 -5.13
N SER A 23 18.78 29.01 -4.51
CA SER A 23 18.79 27.74 -5.25
C SER A 23 17.37 27.22 -5.45
N VAL A 24 17.09 26.69 -6.64
CA VAL A 24 15.81 26.04 -6.94
C VAL A 24 15.69 24.79 -6.07
N TYR A 25 14.65 24.73 -5.24
CA TYR A 25 14.39 23.56 -4.41
C TYR A 25 14.08 22.34 -5.30
N THR A 26 14.96 21.34 -5.28
CA THR A 26 14.74 20.06 -5.96
C THR A 26 14.02 19.12 -5.00
N SER A 27 12.79 18.71 -5.35
CA SER A 27 12.02 17.75 -4.57
C SER A 27 12.80 16.43 -4.45
N LYS A 28 13.04 15.99 -3.21
CA LYS A 28 13.64 14.68 -2.96
C LYS A 28 12.66 13.60 -3.42
N LYS A 29 13.19 12.55 -4.06
CA LYS A 29 12.38 11.36 -4.37
C LYS A 29 11.79 10.81 -3.07
N LYS A 30 10.53 10.38 -3.09
CA LYS A 30 9.94 9.65 -1.96
C LYS A 30 10.82 8.43 -1.68
N GLY A 31 11.41 8.38 -0.49
CA GLY A 31 12.15 7.22 -0.01
C GLY A 31 11.20 6.22 0.61
N TYR A 32 11.59 4.94 0.64
CA TYR A 32 10.92 3.94 1.46
C TYR A 32 11.23 4.21 2.94
N TYR A 33 10.32 3.78 3.82
CA TYR A 33 10.56 3.83 5.25
C TYR A 33 11.77 2.96 5.61
N HIS A 34 12.67 3.49 6.42
CA HIS A 34 13.69 2.67 7.06
C HIS A 34 13.05 1.99 8.27
N ILE A 35 12.74 0.71 8.14
CA ILE A 35 12.18 -0.11 9.21
C ILE A 35 13.16 -1.25 9.52
N GLU A 36 13.38 -1.49 10.80
CA GLU A 36 14.10 -2.68 11.26
C GLU A 36 13.10 -3.83 11.36
N LEU A 37 13.35 -4.89 10.58
CA LEU A 37 12.53 -6.09 10.61
C LEU A 37 13.11 -7.07 11.66
N PRO A 38 12.28 -7.75 12.46
CA PRO A 38 12.70 -8.85 13.32
C PRO A 38 13.41 -9.96 12.54
N GLU A 39 14.04 -10.85 13.28
CA GLU A 39 14.64 -12.06 12.72
C GLU A 39 13.60 -12.86 11.92
N HIS A 40 14.05 -13.41 10.78
CA HIS A 40 13.20 -14.16 9.87
C HIS A 40 12.88 -15.54 10.46
N GLU A 41 11.80 -15.61 11.22
CA GLU A 41 11.23 -16.86 11.71
C GLU A 41 9.82 -17.05 11.17
N TYR A 42 9.53 -18.28 10.74
CA TYR A 42 8.27 -18.63 10.08
C TYR A 42 7.56 -19.76 10.81
N THR A 43 6.24 -19.73 10.76
CA THR A 43 5.37 -20.81 11.18
C THR A 43 4.39 -21.18 10.08
N THR A 44 3.95 -22.43 10.06
CA THR A 44 3.07 -22.94 9.01
C THR A 44 1.60 -22.70 9.38
N PHE A 45 0.86 -22.06 8.48
CA PHE A 45 -0.59 -22.06 8.53
C PHE A 45 -1.12 -23.38 7.96
N ASN A 46 -1.70 -24.20 8.83
CA ASN A 46 -2.38 -25.45 8.48
C ASN A 46 -3.61 -25.63 9.37
N ARG A 47 -4.69 -24.92 9.04
CA ARG A 47 -5.97 -24.99 9.76
C ARG A 47 -6.93 -25.92 9.03
N GLN A 48 -7.60 -26.81 9.77
CA GLN A 48 -8.63 -27.68 9.23
C GLN A 48 -9.74 -26.86 8.57
N GLY A 49 -10.16 -27.27 7.36
CA GLY A 49 -11.18 -26.60 6.57
C GLY A 49 -10.63 -25.65 5.50
N PHE A 50 -9.34 -25.30 5.51
CA PHE A 50 -8.75 -24.46 4.47
C PHE A 50 -8.14 -25.32 3.34
N PRO A 51 -8.35 -24.96 2.06
CA PRO A 51 -7.82 -25.71 0.91
C PRO A 51 -6.35 -25.38 0.59
N TYR A 52 -5.68 -24.61 1.45
CA TYR A 52 -4.31 -24.14 1.24
C TYR A 52 -3.51 -24.11 2.54
N THR A 53 -2.19 -24.19 2.41
CA THR A 53 -1.22 -24.08 3.49
C THR A 53 -0.07 -23.19 3.04
N PHE A 54 0.42 -22.31 3.92
CA PHE A 54 1.53 -21.41 3.61
C PHE A 54 2.32 -21.09 4.89
N GLU A 55 3.52 -20.57 4.71
CA GLU A 55 4.37 -20.11 5.83
C GLU A 55 4.22 -18.60 6.00
N TYR A 56 4.19 -18.14 7.25
CA TYR A 56 4.08 -16.74 7.58
C TYR A 56 4.97 -16.39 8.79
N PRO A 57 5.40 -15.13 8.94
CA PRO A 57 6.29 -14.76 10.01
C PRO A 57 5.65 -14.94 11.39
N VAL A 58 6.43 -15.41 12.38
CA VAL A 58 5.95 -15.66 13.76
C VAL A 58 5.41 -14.41 14.46
N TYR A 59 5.84 -13.23 14.03
CA TYR A 59 5.40 -11.93 14.54
C TYR A 59 4.11 -11.41 13.88
N ALA A 60 3.46 -12.23 13.04
CA ALA A 60 2.21 -11.89 12.38
C ALA A 60 1.04 -12.74 12.89
N ASN A 61 -0.17 -12.19 12.83
CA ASN A 61 -1.39 -12.84 13.30
C ASN A 61 -2.35 -13.10 12.13
N ILE A 62 -2.85 -14.33 12.01
CA ILE A 62 -3.86 -14.65 11.01
C ILE A 62 -5.25 -14.40 11.59
N ILE A 63 -5.94 -13.41 11.03
CA ILE A 63 -7.28 -12.98 11.42
C ILE A 63 -8.25 -13.41 10.32
N GLN A 64 -9.28 -14.17 10.68
CA GLN A 64 -10.37 -14.47 9.75
C GLN A 64 -11.35 -13.29 9.79
N ASP A 65 -11.56 -12.67 8.63
CA ASP A 65 -12.46 -11.52 8.53
C ASP A 65 -13.90 -11.99 8.79
N SER A 66 -14.45 -11.63 9.94
CA SER A 66 -15.81 -12.02 10.35
C SER A 66 -16.76 -10.83 10.42
N THR A 67 -16.26 -9.60 10.30
CA THR A 67 -17.07 -8.39 10.43
C THR A 67 -16.31 -7.18 9.92
N TYR A 68 -16.69 -6.64 8.76
CA TYR A 68 -17.09 -5.24 8.62
C TYR A 68 -17.50 -4.90 7.17
N PHE A 69 -18.77 -4.51 7.02
CA PHE A 69 -19.43 -3.90 5.86
C PHE A 69 -19.79 -4.81 4.66
N ASP A 70 -21.10 -5.08 4.58
CA ASP A 70 -21.88 -5.70 3.51
C ASP A 70 -21.79 -7.24 3.40
N SER A 71 -22.83 -7.87 3.95
CA SER A 71 -23.39 -9.19 3.62
C SER A 71 -22.41 -10.23 3.09
N THR A 72 -22.02 -11.17 3.97
CA THR A 72 -21.26 -12.40 3.69
C THR A 72 -19.84 -12.14 3.16
N PRO A 73 -18.76 -12.62 3.81
CA PRO A 73 -17.51 -12.78 3.08
C PRO A 73 -17.84 -13.63 1.84
N GLU A 74 -17.49 -13.15 0.65
CA GLU A 74 -17.75 -13.85 -0.62
C GLU A 74 -17.15 -15.27 -0.60
N ASN A 75 -16.21 -15.51 0.32
CA ASN A 75 -15.50 -16.76 0.48
C ASN A 75 -15.08 -17.02 1.94
N ASP A 76 -15.44 -18.19 2.46
CA ASP A 76 -15.08 -18.64 3.82
C ASP A 76 -13.56 -18.82 4.03
N TYR A 77 -12.79 -18.86 2.94
CA TYR A 77 -11.34 -19.07 2.94
C TYR A 77 -10.53 -17.78 2.87
N TRP A 78 -11.15 -16.60 2.96
CA TRP A 78 -10.43 -15.34 3.03
C TRP A 78 -9.91 -15.10 4.45
N VAL A 79 -8.63 -14.71 4.53
CA VAL A 79 -7.96 -14.41 5.80
C VAL A 79 -7.10 -13.17 5.62
N ASN A 80 -6.85 -12.47 6.71
CA ASN A 80 -5.95 -11.34 6.75
C ASN A 80 -4.74 -11.72 7.61
N ILE A 81 -3.55 -11.30 7.20
CA ILE A 81 -2.32 -11.42 7.98
C ILE A 81 -2.03 -10.05 8.54
N ASP A 82 -2.20 -9.90 9.85
CA ASP A 82 -2.01 -8.67 10.57
C ASP A 82 -0.60 -8.62 11.17
N PHE A 83 0.05 -7.46 11.04
CA PHE A 83 1.37 -7.18 11.60
C PHE A 83 1.25 -6.02 12.59
N PRO A 84 0.88 -6.29 13.86
CA PRO A 84 0.58 -5.24 14.83
C PRO A 84 1.74 -4.26 15.05
N GLN A 85 2.98 -4.78 15.07
CA GLN A 85 4.19 -3.98 15.27
C GLN A 85 4.40 -2.94 14.16
N PHE A 86 3.96 -3.22 12.94
CA PHE A 86 4.15 -2.35 11.79
C PHE A 86 2.89 -1.57 11.41
N GLY A 87 1.77 -1.81 12.10
CA GLY A 87 0.47 -1.28 11.69
C GLY A 87 0.10 -1.69 10.26
N ALA A 88 0.57 -2.86 9.81
CA ALA A 88 0.42 -3.32 8.44
C ALA A 88 -0.51 -4.53 8.39
N LYS A 89 -1.24 -4.68 7.28
CA LYS A 89 -2.16 -5.79 7.06
C LYS A 89 -2.06 -6.27 5.63
N ILE A 90 -1.94 -7.58 5.45
CA ILE A 90 -2.00 -8.24 4.15
C ILE A 90 -3.38 -8.88 4.05
N PHE A 91 -4.13 -8.51 3.01
CA PHE A 91 -5.43 -9.10 2.71
C PHE A 91 -5.24 -10.30 1.78
N LEU A 92 -5.57 -11.51 2.25
CA LEU A 92 -5.42 -12.73 1.47
C LEU A 92 -6.80 -13.20 0.97
N SER A 93 -7.01 -13.03 -0.33
CA SER A 93 -8.21 -13.51 -1.02
C SER A 93 -7.93 -14.84 -1.74
N TYR A 94 -8.88 -15.77 -1.63
CA TYR A 94 -8.88 -17.06 -2.29
C TYR A 94 -9.99 -17.11 -3.34
N LYS A 95 -9.66 -17.53 -4.58
CA LYS A 95 -10.64 -17.75 -5.67
C LYS A 95 -10.30 -19.04 -6.41
N ILE A 96 -11.34 -19.79 -6.80
CA ILE A 96 -11.19 -21.05 -7.54
C ILE A 96 -11.02 -20.75 -9.01
N VAL A 97 -9.90 -21.17 -9.62
CA VAL A 97 -9.68 -21.03 -11.07
C VAL A 97 -10.72 -21.84 -11.86
N GLY A 98 -11.34 -21.21 -12.86
CA GLY A 98 -12.46 -21.81 -13.60
C GLY A 98 -13.79 -21.85 -12.82
N GLY A 99 -13.81 -21.41 -11.56
CA GLY A 99 -15.04 -21.19 -10.80
C GLY A 99 -15.87 -20.04 -11.36
N LYS A 100 -17.15 -19.97 -10.97
CA LYS A 100 -18.03 -18.85 -11.29
C LYS A 100 -17.92 -17.78 -10.21
N ALA A 101 -17.79 -16.53 -10.61
CA ALA A 101 -17.78 -15.37 -9.72
C ALA A 101 -18.60 -14.23 -10.33
N ILE A 102 -18.97 -13.25 -9.50
CA ILE A 102 -19.68 -12.06 -9.95
C ILE A 102 -18.66 -10.96 -10.21
N TYR A 103 -18.63 -10.42 -11.43
CA TYR A 103 -17.76 -9.32 -11.81
C TYR A 103 -18.56 -8.08 -12.14
N LYS A 104 -18.04 -6.92 -11.75
CA LYS A 104 -18.59 -5.63 -12.12
C LYS A 104 -18.07 -5.22 -13.50
N VAL A 105 -18.91 -5.36 -14.52
CA VAL A 105 -18.57 -4.98 -15.89
C VAL A 105 -19.07 -3.57 -16.16
N LYS A 106 -18.18 -2.71 -16.68
CA LYS A 106 -18.54 -1.36 -17.12
C LYS A 106 -19.27 -1.44 -18.46
N GLN A 107 -20.49 -0.92 -18.50
CA GLN A 107 -21.29 -0.82 -19.71
C GLN A 107 -20.90 0.41 -20.55
N PRO A 108 -21.32 0.47 -21.83
CA PRO A 108 -21.09 1.64 -22.69
C PRO A 108 -21.70 2.94 -22.15
N ASP A 109 -22.73 2.85 -21.31
CA ASP A 109 -23.39 3.97 -20.62
C ASP A 109 -22.58 4.53 -19.43
N GLY A 110 -21.43 3.91 -19.10
CA GLY A 110 -20.58 4.29 -17.98
C GLY A 110 -20.99 3.66 -16.64
N ASN A 111 -22.13 3.00 -16.56
CA ASN A 111 -22.60 2.32 -15.36
C ASN A 111 -21.94 0.95 -15.20
N TYR A 112 -21.81 0.48 -13.95
CA TYR A 112 -21.35 -0.87 -13.65
C TYR A 112 -22.53 -1.80 -13.43
N ARG A 113 -22.46 -3.01 -13.99
CA ARG A 113 -23.44 -4.08 -13.73
C ARG A 113 -22.74 -5.35 -13.31
N ASP A 114 -23.36 -6.04 -12.38
CA ASP A 114 -22.93 -7.35 -11.93
C ASP A 114 -23.22 -8.38 -13.02
N SER A 115 -22.18 -9.11 -13.44
CA SER A 115 -22.26 -10.15 -14.45
C SER A 115 -21.60 -11.42 -13.92
N ALA A 116 -22.26 -12.56 -14.10
CA ALA A 116 -21.67 -13.85 -13.78
C ALA A 116 -20.59 -14.18 -14.83
N GLY A 117 -19.35 -14.26 -14.39
CA GLY A 117 -18.22 -14.66 -15.23
C GLY A 117 -17.51 -15.89 -14.68
N ILE A 118 -16.54 -16.36 -15.45
CA ILE A 118 -15.63 -17.44 -15.05
C ILE A 118 -14.30 -16.83 -14.62
N ASN A 119 -13.71 -17.40 -13.56
CA ASN A 119 -12.37 -17.09 -13.04
C ASN A 119 -11.28 -17.50 -14.03
N TYR A 120 -11.14 -16.75 -15.12
CA TYR A 120 -9.97 -16.72 -15.99
C TYR A 120 -8.98 -15.65 -15.52
N PHE A 121 -7.72 -15.78 -15.93
CA PHE A 121 -6.62 -14.92 -15.48
C PHE A 121 -6.95 -13.42 -15.55
N ASP A 122 -7.42 -12.94 -16.71
CA ASP A 122 -7.71 -11.50 -16.91
C ASP A 122 -8.80 -10.97 -15.97
N ASN A 123 -9.86 -11.76 -15.75
CA ASN A 123 -10.94 -11.39 -14.83
C ASN A 123 -10.44 -11.38 -13.38
N MET A 124 -9.60 -12.34 -13.00
CA MET A 124 -9.02 -12.41 -11.65
C MET A 124 -8.04 -11.26 -11.39
N VAL A 125 -7.28 -10.82 -12.40
CA VAL A 125 -6.38 -9.66 -12.27
C VAL A 125 -7.17 -8.38 -12.03
N ASN A 126 -8.22 -8.14 -12.82
CA ASN A 126 -9.09 -6.96 -12.64
C ASN A 126 -9.79 -6.98 -11.28
N ASP A 127 -10.24 -8.16 -10.85
CA ASP A 127 -10.88 -8.34 -9.56
C ASP A 127 -9.91 -8.10 -8.39
N ALA A 128 -8.67 -8.60 -8.47
CA ALA A 128 -7.62 -8.32 -7.48
C ALA A 128 -7.31 -6.81 -7.38
N PHE A 129 -7.31 -6.10 -8.51
CA PHE A 129 -7.16 -4.64 -8.53
C PHE A 129 -8.32 -3.94 -7.81
N ASN A 130 -9.56 -4.36 -8.07
CA ASN A 130 -10.73 -3.81 -7.40
C ASN A 130 -10.75 -4.09 -5.89
N LEU A 131 -10.35 -5.29 -5.47
CA LEU A 131 -10.24 -5.67 -4.06
C LEU A 131 -9.18 -4.85 -3.33
N THR A 132 -8.04 -4.58 -3.98
CA THR A 132 -7.01 -3.68 -3.42
C THR A 132 -7.59 -2.31 -3.11
N ASN A 133 -8.29 -1.68 -4.05
CA ASN A 133 -8.89 -0.36 -3.86
C ASN A 133 -10.01 -0.35 -2.81
N LYS A 134 -10.70 -1.47 -2.58
CA LYS A 134 -11.71 -1.59 -1.51
C LYS A 134 -11.08 -1.50 -0.11
N ASN A 135 -9.84 -1.99 0.02
CA ASN A 135 -9.11 -2.03 1.28
C ASN A 135 -8.20 -0.81 1.49
N GLU A 136 -8.10 0.09 0.51
CA GLU A 136 -7.53 1.42 0.69
C GLU A 136 -8.53 2.27 1.50
N VAL A 137 -8.28 2.37 2.80
CA VAL A 137 -9.00 3.27 3.73
C VAL A 137 -8.18 4.53 3.95
#